data_AF-A0A7S1GU55-F1
#
_entry.id   AF-A0A7S1GU55-F1
#
_cell.length_a   1.000
_cell.length_b   1.000
_cell.length_c   1.000
_cell.angle_alpha   90.00
_cell.angle_beta   90.00
_cell.angle_gamma   90.00
#
_symmetry.space_group_name_H-M   'P 1'
#
loop_
_entity.id
_entity.type
_entity.pdbx_description
1 polymer ?
#
loop_
_entity_poly.entity_id
_entity_poly.type
_entity_poly.pdbx_seq_one_letter_code
_entity_poly.pdbx_strand_id
1 'polypeptide(L)'
;MRPHWTFVLAEAVLPWLDAACFLGTATLAYKNRAHHARNIAVWGLLVNSVVHATACIGSMASGMHSPPISDSQILLVGARICLSMSMAFESVRLAIWSDVFVVLHLTCSAYYKPVTDYANLFFGALAFSWAAAAYTALSNHRETLRKARELVEPDKRLYDQVWEEIWRDPREVDALTELRSVVLRTDHSVGPPRQLNRQRPRSSHQSPSCRIIQSMGMCQEPGQATEGVLGYLMSFMFCKTEEDAIANMDAHMDTEASSSPQNSMNNAFSSPHTLSSTGSAGSITLNHMDSNTSFGSSGRFLPRDDSFATTSSSGYSGASMDVFAPFESVGGVHGLSSKARTLPGTVDRHRPVRSLDQLFTQAVGLDSKLRVKVQQWALESEGMFAVGMPDGRSILMQWEHICHDESMLSSVKWGKIKKGKRAIEKLLRSHKGDVSLLVDVCRQSIMFDSATQLLRCLRAIAADKDVVIERVKNRLHPDYNTKISAGYRDCLVNLRIVTDATCRMGIEGHVCEVQLILRKYWELKSEEGHKRYVVFRNFRGE
;
A
#
# COMPACT_ATOMS: atom_id res chain seq x y z
N MET A 1 -23.04 59.07 -17.87
CA MET A 1 -23.24 58.50 -16.51
C MET A 1 -22.04 57.63 -16.16
N ARG A 2 -21.58 57.67 -14.90
CA ARG A 2 -20.20 57.40 -14.42
C ARG A 2 -19.74 55.91 -14.54
N PRO A 3 -18.81 55.55 -15.45
CA PRO A 3 -18.16 54.23 -15.48
C PRO A 3 -16.88 54.16 -14.64
N HIS A 4 -16.40 55.29 -14.11
CA HIS A 4 -15.08 55.37 -13.47
C HIS A 4 -14.96 54.65 -12.12
N TRP A 5 -16.07 54.42 -11.41
CA TRP A 5 -16.02 53.91 -10.03
C TRP A 5 -15.62 52.43 -9.94
N THR A 6 -16.01 51.59 -10.90
CA THR A 6 -15.67 50.15 -10.88
C THR A 6 -14.19 49.91 -11.11
N PHE A 7 -13.55 50.71 -11.96
CA PHE A 7 -12.11 50.61 -12.23
C PHE A 7 -11.28 51.08 -11.03
N VAL A 8 -11.65 52.21 -10.41
CA VAL A 8 -10.98 52.72 -9.21
C VAL A 8 -11.14 51.77 -8.03
N LEU A 9 -12.30 51.13 -7.87
CA LEU A 9 -12.51 50.14 -6.82
C LEU A 9 -11.67 48.88 -7.07
N ALA A 10 -11.56 48.43 -8.32
CA ALA A 10 -10.74 47.27 -8.69
C ALA A 10 -9.25 47.53 -8.37
N GLU A 11 -8.68 48.66 -8.82
CA GLU A 11 -7.29 49.01 -8.51
C GLU A 11 -7.02 49.16 -7.01
N ALA A 12 -7.98 49.68 -6.25
CA ALA A 12 -7.82 49.85 -4.82
C ALA A 12 -7.94 48.53 -4.03
N VAL A 13 -8.75 47.57 -4.48
CA VAL A 13 -9.09 46.35 -3.70
C VAL A 13 -8.24 45.13 -4.08
N LEU A 14 -7.87 44.99 -5.35
CA LEU A 14 -7.09 43.85 -5.86
C LEU A 14 -5.77 43.60 -5.11
N PRO A 15 -4.93 44.62 -4.86
CA PRO A 15 -3.66 44.41 -4.15
C PRO A 15 -3.84 43.86 -2.73
N TRP A 16 -4.91 44.26 -2.03
CA TRP A 16 -5.21 43.76 -0.69
C TRP A 16 -5.73 42.32 -0.71
N LEU A 17 -6.50 41.96 -1.73
CA LEU A 17 -6.97 40.59 -1.93
C LEU A 17 -5.80 39.65 -2.23
N ASP A 18 -4.85 40.07 -3.07
CA ASP A 18 -3.63 39.34 -3.36
C ASP A 18 -2.75 39.17 -2.12
N ALA A 19 -2.55 40.25 -1.36
CA ALA A 19 -1.81 40.20 -0.10
C ALA A 19 -2.48 39.24 0.91
N ALA A 20 -3.80 39.26 1.01
CA ALA A 20 -4.54 38.37 1.91
C ALA A 20 -4.45 36.89 1.47
N CYS A 21 -4.57 36.60 0.17
CA CYS A 21 -4.40 35.26 -0.37
C CYS A 21 -2.96 34.74 -0.19
N PHE A 22 -1.96 35.59 -0.40
CA PHE A 22 -0.55 35.26 -0.17
C PHE A 22 -0.27 34.97 1.31
N LEU A 23 -0.69 35.86 2.22
CA LEU A 23 -0.51 35.68 3.67
C LEU A 23 -1.28 34.45 4.19
N GLY A 24 -2.48 34.20 3.68
CA GLY A 24 -3.27 33.00 3.99
C GLY A 24 -2.57 31.71 3.54
N THR A 25 -2.03 31.71 2.32
CA THR A 25 -1.27 30.60 1.75
C THR A 25 0.00 30.34 2.55
N ALA A 26 0.80 31.38 2.83
CA ALA A 26 2.02 31.29 3.62
C ALA A 26 1.75 30.76 5.04
N THR A 27 0.70 31.24 5.68
CA THR A 27 0.29 30.80 7.03
C THR A 27 -0.14 29.33 7.04
N LEU A 28 -0.90 28.88 6.03
CA LEU A 28 -1.33 27.49 5.92
C LEU A 28 -0.19 26.54 5.55
N ALA A 29 0.73 26.99 4.68
CA ALA A 29 1.95 26.26 4.35
C ALA A 29 2.84 26.10 5.58
N TYR A 30 3.03 27.17 6.37
CA TYR A 30 3.76 27.13 7.65
C TYR A 30 3.13 26.13 8.64
N LYS A 31 1.80 26.04 8.67
CA LYS A 31 1.05 25.07 9.49
C LYS A 31 1.02 23.65 8.89
N ASN A 32 1.81 23.37 7.84
CA ASN A 32 1.89 22.09 7.15
C ASN A 32 0.54 21.60 6.59
N ARG A 33 -0.36 22.54 6.24
CA ARG A 33 -1.65 22.28 5.58
C ARG A 33 -1.53 22.53 4.08
N ALA A 34 -0.57 21.86 3.43
CA ALA A 34 -0.20 22.09 2.04
C ALA A 34 -1.39 22.05 1.06
N HIS A 35 -2.36 21.15 1.28
CA HIS A 35 -3.57 21.08 0.45
C HIS A 35 -4.47 22.33 0.55
N HIS A 36 -4.64 22.88 1.75
CA HIS A 36 -5.46 24.08 1.96
C HIS A 36 -4.74 25.33 1.48
N ALA A 37 -3.42 25.43 1.73
CA ALA A 37 -2.58 26.49 1.18
C ALA A 37 -2.66 26.52 -0.36
N ARG A 38 -2.55 25.35 -1.00
CA ARG A 38 -2.70 25.19 -2.46
C ARG A 38 -4.05 25.70 -2.95
N ASN A 39 -5.15 25.29 -2.31
CA ASN A 39 -6.47 25.71 -2.74
C ASN A 39 -6.66 27.22 -2.61
N ILE A 40 -6.18 27.85 -1.53
CA ILE A 40 -6.27 29.31 -1.37
C ILE A 40 -5.42 30.05 -2.41
N ALA A 41 -4.22 29.55 -2.73
CA ALA A 41 -3.37 30.13 -3.78
C ALA A 41 -4.03 30.06 -5.17
N VAL A 42 -4.57 28.88 -5.53
CA VAL A 42 -5.27 28.67 -6.81
C VAL A 42 -6.52 29.54 -6.90
N TRP A 43 -7.35 29.58 -5.85
CA TRP A 43 -8.55 30.42 -5.82
C TRP A 43 -8.20 31.91 -5.87
N GLY A 44 -7.15 32.34 -5.16
CA GLY A 44 -6.68 33.73 -5.20
C GLY A 44 -6.33 34.18 -6.60
N LEU A 45 -5.51 33.39 -7.32
CA LEU A 45 -5.16 33.72 -8.70
C LEU A 45 -6.32 33.61 -9.68
N LEU A 46 -7.24 32.65 -9.48
CA LEU A 46 -8.40 32.49 -10.36
C LEU A 46 -9.37 33.67 -10.21
N VAL A 47 -9.67 34.09 -8.98
CA VAL A 47 -10.49 35.28 -8.70
C VAL A 47 -9.84 36.52 -9.29
N ASN A 48 -8.53 36.69 -9.08
CA ASN A 48 -7.79 37.82 -9.61
C ASN A 48 -7.79 37.86 -11.15
N SER A 49 -7.60 36.70 -11.79
CA SER A 49 -7.66 36.56 -13.25
C SER A 49 -9.05 36.88 -13.81
N VAL A 50 -10.12 36.45 -13.14
CA VAL A 50 -11.51 36.74 -13.53
C VAL A 50 -11.84 38.22 -13.36
N VAL A 51 -11.42 38.85 -12.25
CA VAL A 51 -11.64 40.28 -12.02
C VAL A 51 -10.91 41.10 -13.09
N HIS A 52 -9.66 40.77 -13.41
CA HIS A 52 -8.94 41.44 -14.49
C HIS A 52 -9.60 41.23 -15.85
N ALA A 53 -9.99 40.00 -16.19
CA ALA A 53 -10.67 39.71 -17.46
C ALA A 53 -12.00 40.46 -17.59
N THR A 54 -12.76 40.56 -16.50
CA THR A 54 -14.04 41.30 -16.46
C THR A 54 -13.82 42.79 -16.61
N ALA A 55 -12.78 43.35 -15.99
CA ALA A 55 -12.39 44.75 -16.19
C ALA A 55 -11.96 45.02 -17.64
N CYS A 56 -11.22 44.10 -18.27
CA CYS A 56 -10.86 44.19 -19.69
C CYS A 56 -12.10 44.22 -20.59
N ILE A 57 -13.02 43.25 -20.41
CA ILE A 57 -14.25 43.13 -21.21
C ILE A 57 -15.14 44.37 -21.02
N GLY A 58 -15.28 44.85 -19.78
CA GLY A 58 -16.04 46.07 -19.48
C GLY A 58 -15.47 47.30 -20.17
N SER A 59 -14.14 47.43 -20.19
CA SER A 59 -13.46 48.52 -20.90
C SER A 59 -13.70 48.45 -22.41
N MET A 60 -13.60 47.27 -23.02
CA MET A 60 -13.85 47.07 -24.46
C MET A 60 -15.31 47.38 -24.84
N ALA A 61 -16.26 46.94 -24.03
CA ALA A 61 -17.69 47.17 -24.26
C ALA A 61 -18.10 48.66 -24.15
N SER A 62 -17.35 49.45 -23.38
CA SER A 62 -17.61 50.88 -23.18
C SER A 62 -17.09 51.80 -24.30
N GLY A 63 -16.48 51.24 -25.36
CA GLY A 63 -16.07 52.02 -26.54
C GLY A 63 -14.93 53.01 -26.29
N MET A 64 -14.13 52.82 -25.23
CA MET A 64 -12.96 53.65 -24.98
C MET A 64 -11.89 53.40 -26.07
N HIS A 65 -11.69 54.37 -26.97
CA HIS A 65 -10.79 54.30 -28.13
C HIS A 65 -9.28 54.34 -27.80
N SER A 66 -8.90 54.21 -26.54
CA SER A 66 -7.52 53.96 -26.14
C SER A 66 -7.58 52.81 -25.15
N PRO A 67 -6.97 51.64 -25.45
CA PRO A 67 -7.02 50.53 -24.52
C PRO A 67 -6.34 50.98 -23.22
N PRO A 68 -7.02 51.02 -22.07
CA PRO A 68 -6.40 51.40 -20.79
C PRO A 68 -5.46 50.32 -20.26
N ILE A 69 -5.24 49.27 -21.06
CA ILE A 69 -4.55 48.04 -20.68
C ILE A 69 -3.47 47.85 -21.74
N SER A 70 -2.22 48.09 -21.35
CA SER A 70 -1.07 47.82 -22.22
C SER A 70 -0.98 46.33 -22.53
N ASP A 71 -0.41 45.96 -23.68
CA ASP A 71 -0.21 44.56 -24.08
C ASP A 71 0.48 43.71 -22.98
N SER A 72 1.29 44.35 -22.13
CA SER A 72 1.93 43.74 -20.97
C SER A 72 0.94 43.24 -19.90
N GLN A 73 -0.20 43.92 -19.69
CA GLN A 73 -1.22 43.50 -18.74
C GLN A 73 -2.05 42.33 -19.27
N ILE A 74 -2.29 42.26 -20.58
CA ILE A 74 -2.95 41.10 -21.22
C ILE A 74 -2.06 39.85 -21.09
N LEU A 75 -0.75 40.01 -21.35
CA LEU A 75 0.26 38.98 -21.13
C LEU A 75 0.33 38.53 -19.66
N LEU A 76 0.23 39.47 -18.70
CA LEU A 76 0.23 39.17 -17.27
C LEU A 76 -1.00 38.34 -16.85
N VAL A 77 -2.19 38.68 -17.35
CA VAL A 77 -3.41 37.89 -17.10
C VAL A 77 -3.28 36.49 -17.70
N GLY A 78 -2.77 36.38 -18.93
CA GLY A 78 -2.49 35.08 -19.56
C GLY A 78 -1.49 34.24 -18.75
N ALA A 79 -0.39 34.84 -18.31
CA ALA A 79 0.62 34.19 -17.49
C ALA A 79 0.06 33.74 -16.13
N ARG A 80 -0.78 34.55 -15.48
CA ARG A 80 -1.44 34.21 -14.21
C ARG A 80 -2.46 33.07 -14.36
N ILE A 81 -3.22 33.04 -15.45
CA ILE A 81 -4.13 31.92 -15.76
C ILE A 81 -3.31 30.64 -15.98
N CYS A 82 -2.25 30.69 -16.78
CA CYS A 82 -1.35 29.56 -16.99
C CYS A 82 -0.72 29.06 -15.67
N LEU A 83 -0.22 29.97 -14.82
CA LEU A 83 0.30 29.65 -13.49
C LEU A 83 -0.75 28.99 -12.59
N SER A 84 -1.98 29.50 -12.58
CA SER A 84 -3.09 28.96 -11.80
C SER A 84 -3.41 27.53 -12.21
N MET A 85 -3.39 27.28 -13.52
CA MET A 85 -3.57 25.94 -14.08
C MET A 85 -2.38 25.02 -13.72
N SER A 86 -1.15 25.53 -13.68
CA SER A 86 0.03 24.76 -13.24
C SER A 86 0.02 24.44 -11.74
N MET A 87 -0.43 25.37 -10.88
CA MET A 87 -0.46 25.21 -9.41
C MET A 87 -1.54 24.26 -8.89
N ALA A 88 -2.59 24.00 -9.67
CA ALA A 88 -3.54 22.93 -9.36
C ALA A 88 -2.86 21.54 -9.27
N PHE A 89 -1.65 21.39 -9.81
CA PHE A 89 -0.93 20.11 -9.91
C PHE A 89 0.30 20.04 -8.99
N GLU A 90 0.04 19.56 -7.76
CA GLU A 90 0.92 19.02 -6.68
C GLU A 90 2.32 19.60 -6.36
N SER A 91 2.84 20.53 -7.12
CA SER A 91 4.23 20.96 -7.03
C SER A 91 4.34 22.36 -6.43
N VAL A 92 4.15 22.43 -5.11
CA VAL A 92 4.30 23.66 -4.29
C VAL A 92 5.66 24.35 -4.49
N ARG A 93 6.70 23.61 -4.91
CA ARG A 93 8.00 24.21 -5.25
C ARG A 93 7.96 25.04 -6.53
N LEU A 94 7.17 24.63 -7.54
CA LEU A 94 7.04 25.36 -8.81
C LEU A 94 6.25 26.66 -8.62
N ALA A 95 5.25 26.64 -7.75
CA ALA A 95 4.47 27.81 -7.33
C ALA A 95 5.32 28.96 -6.76
N ILE A 96 6.24 28.63 -5.84
CA ILE A 96 7.06 29.64 -5.17
C ILE A 96 8.01 30.32 -6.15
N TRP A 97 8.61 29.55 -7.07
CA TRP A 97 9.49 30.13 -8.09
C TRP A 97 8.72 30.97 -9.10
N SER A 98 7.49 30.58 -9.44
CA SER A 98 6.66 31.37 -10.35
C SER A 98 6.17 32.68 -9.72
N ASP A 99 5.86 32.69 -8.42
CA ASP A 99 5.49 33.92 -7.70
C ASP A 99 6.69 34.87 -7.56
N VAL A 100 7.87 34.34 -7.21
CA VAL A 100 9.12 35.13 -7.22
C VAL A 100 9.38 35.72 -8.60
N PHE A 101 9.10 34.95 -9.67
CA PHE A 101 9.28 35.38 -11.03
C PHE A 101 8.31 36.48 -11.46
N VAL A 102 7.03 36.37 -11.08
CA VAL A 102 6.02 37.42 -11.31
C VAL A 102 6.38 38.69 -10.54
N VAL A 103 6.83 38.57 -9.29
CA VAL A 103 7.29 39.73 -8.51
C VAL A 103 8.52 40.37 -9.14
N LEU A 104 9.51 39.58 -9.56
CA LEU A 104 10.71 40.10 -10.24
C LEU A 104 10.35 40.84 -11.53
N HIS A 105 9.43 40.27 -12.32
CA HIS A 105 8.93 40.85 -13.55
C HIS A 105 8.22 42.19 -13.30
N LEU A 106 7.28 42.23 -12.33
CA LEU A 106 6.56 43.46 -11.96
C LEU A 106 7.51 44.54 -11.43
N THR A 107 8.54 44.15 -10.68
CA THR A 107 9.53 45.08 -10.11
C THR A 107 10.44 45.65 -11.21
N CYS A 108 10.87 44.83 -12.17
CA CYS A 108 11.68 45.26 -13.31
C CYS A 108 10.89 46.15 -14.27
N SER A 109 9.63 45.82 -14.56
CA SER A 109 8.78 46.61 -15.47
C SER A 109 8.37 47.97 -14.91
N ALA A 110 8.35 48.14 -13.59
CA ALA A 110 8.06 49.43 -12.95
C ALA A 110 9.21 50.45 -13.05
N TYR A 111 10.47 50.00 -13.21
CA TYR A 111 11.65 50.86 -13.09
C TYR A 111 12.32 51.27 -14.42
N TYR A 112 12.10 50.57 -15.55
CA TYR A 112 12.83 50.83 -16.81
C TYR A 112 11.95 50.82 -18.07
N LYS A 113 11.35 51.96 -18.43
CA LYS A 113 10.40 52.14 -19.55
C LYS A 113 10.89 51.82 -20.99
N PRO A 114 12.18 51.90 -21.35
CA PRO A 114 12.66 51.48 -22.67
C PRO A 114 13.31 50.07 -22.67
N VAL A 115 13.57 49.48 -21.50
CA VAL A 115 14.09 48.09 -21.37
C VAL A 115 12.94 47.09 -21.17
N THR A 116 11.73 47.58 -20.87
CA THR A 116 10.52 46.81 -20.64
C THR A 116 10.14 45.91 -21.81
N ASP A 117 10.35 46.32 -23.06
CA ASP A 117 9.89 45.50 -24.20
C ASP A 117 10.75 44.24 -24.35
N TYR A 118 12.07 44.37 -24.22
CA TYR A 118 12.99 43.22 -24.23
C TYR A 118 12.84 42.35 -22.98
N ALA A 119 12.65 42.97 -21.81
CA ALA A 119 12.38 42.24 -20.57
C ALA A 119 11.07 41.44 -20.67
N ASN A 120 9.99 42.05 -21.16
CA ASN A 120 8.70 41.41 -21.36
C ASN A 120 8.79 40.24 -22.34
N LEU A 121 9.50 40.42 -23.46
CA LEU A 121 9.74 39.34 -24.43
C LEU A 121 10.56 38.20 -23.80
N PHE A 122 11.62 38.52 -23.06
CA PHE A 122 12.48 37.53 -22.39
C PHE A 122 11.71 36.74 -21.32
N PHE A 123 10.96 37.43 -20.46
CA PHE A 123 10.16 36.80 -19.41
C PHE A 123 8.98 36.01 -19.98
N GLY A 124 8.35 36.48 -21.07
CA GLY A 124 7.34 35.73 -21.80
C GLY A 124 7.90 34.44 -22.41
N ALA A 125 9.08 34.51 -23.04
CA ALA A 125 9.76 33.34 -23.58
C ALA A 125 10.14 32.33 -22.48
N LEU A 126 10.62 32.81 -21.32
CA LEU A 126 10.90 31.95 -20.17
C LEU A 126 9.64 31.30 -19.61
N ALA A 127 8.56 32.06 -19.42
CA ALA A 127 7.29 31.52 -18.93
C ALA A 127 6.72 30.45 -19.89
N PHE A 128 6.79 30.70 -21.20
CA PHE A 128 6.38 29.73 -22.22
C PHE A 128 7.27 28.48 -22.18
N SER A 129 8.58 28.64 -22.05
CA SER A 129 9.54 27.52 -21.94
C SER A 129 9.26 26.67 -20.68
N TRP A 130 8.98 27.32 -19.55
CA TRP A 130 8.59 26.65 -18.31
C TRP A 130 7.26 25.92 -18.43
N ALA A 131 6.24 26.55 -19.03
CA ALA A 131 4.95 25.92 -19.27
C ALA A 131 5.07 24.71 -20.21
N ALA A 132 5.88 24.81 -21.26
CA ALA A 132 6.17 23.71 -22.17
C ALA A 132 6.89 22.56 -21.43
N ALA A 133 7.88 22.86 -20.59
CA ALA A 133 8.58 21.87 -19.78
C ALA A 133 7.64 21.17 -18.77
N ALA A 134 6.80 21.94 -18.07
CA ALA A 134 5.80 21.40 -17.14
C ALA A 134 4.75 20.54 -17.86
N TYR A 135 4.25 21.00 -19.02
CA TYR A 135 3.33 20.23 -19.86
C TYR A 135 3.97 18.91 -20.32
N THR A 136 5.23 18.96 -20.73
CA THR A 136 5.99 17.76 -21.17
C THR A 136 6.17 16.78 -20.02
N ALA A 137 6.58 17.25 -18.84
CA ALA A 137 6.70 16.43 -17.64
C ALA A 137 5.34 15.81 -17.22
N LEU A 138 4.25 16.57 -17.34
CA LEU A 138 2.91 16.08 -17.06
C LEU A 138 2.45 15.03 -18.08
N SER A 139 2.71 15.27 -19.36
CA SER A 139 2.41 14.34 -20.45
C SER A 139 3.15 13.02 -20.23
N ASN A 140 4.45 13.11 -19.94
CA ASN A 140 5.29 11.95 -19.63
C ASN A 140 4.78 11.21 -18.40
N HIS A 141 4.43 11.92 -17.31
CA HIS A 141 3.90 11.30 -16.11
C HIS A 141 2.56 10.59 -16.35
N ARG A 142 1.64 11.21 -17.11
CA ARG A 142 0.36 10.60 -17.50
C ARG A 142 0.58 9.35 -18.34
N GLU A 143 1.51 9.42 -19.28
CA GLU A 143 1.89 8.29 -20.12
C GLU A 143 2.50 7.15 -19.30
N THR A 144 3.38 7.46 -18.35
CA THR A 144 3.92 6.48 -17.40
C THR A 144 2.81 5.82 -16.57
N LEU A 145 1.85 6.60 -16.05
CA LEU A 145 0.71 6.05 -15.32
C LEU A 145 -0.21 5.21 -16.21
N ARG A 146 -0.36 5.56 -17.49
CA ARG A 146 -1.11 4.78 -18.48
C ARG A 146 -0.44 3.43 -18.71
N LYS A 147 0.85 3.42 -19.06
CA LYS A 147 1.66 2.20 -19.23
C LYS A 147 1.63 1.32 -17.97
N ALA A 148 1.72 1.93 -16.79
CA ALA A 148 1.66 1.22 -15.51
C ALA A 148 0.29 0.54 -15.29
N ARG A 149 -0.82 1.18 -15.67
CA ARG A 149 -2.16 0.58 -15.59
C ARG A 149 -2.32 -0.55 -16.59
N GLU A 150 -1.86 -0.36 -17.82
CA GLU A 150 -1.90 -1.38 -18.87
C GLU A 150 -1.15 -2.64 -18.46
N LEU A 151 -0.06 -2.50 -17.72
CA LEU A 151 0.70 -3.63 -17.18
C LEU A 151 -0.12 -4.52 -16.23
N VAL A 152 -1.01 -3.95 -15.43
CA VAL A 152 -1.78 -4.70 -14.41
C VAL A 152 -3.23 -4.97 -14.80
N GLU A 153 -3.71 -4.40 -15.91
CA GLU A 153 -5.08 -4.58 -16.37
C GLU A 153 -5.46 -6.06 -16.64
N PRO A 154 -4.58 -6.92 -17.20
CA PRO A 154 -4.87 -8.34 -17.34
C PRO A 154 -5.14 -9.03 -16.00
N ASP A 155 -4.31 -8.77 -14.99
CA ASP A 155 -4.48 -9.33 -13.64
C ASP A 155 -5.77 -8.82 -13.00
N LYS A 156 -6.03 -7.52 -13.13
CA LYS A 156 -7.25 -6.90 -12.62
C LYS A 156 -8.50 -7.55 -13.20
N ARG A 157 -8.54 -7.84 -14.51
CA ARG A 157 -9.69 -8.51 -15.14
C ARG A 157 -9.94 -9.90 -14.55
N LEU A 158 -8.90 -10.68 -14.27
CA LEU A 158 -9.04 -11.99 -13.61
C LEU A 158 -9.61 -11.85 -12.20
N TYR A 159 -9.13 -10.88 -11.43
CA TYR A 159 -9.65 -10.61 -10.09
C TYR A 159 -11.10 -10.10 -10.10
N ASP A 160 -11.47 -9.29 -11.09
CA ASP A 160 -12.85 -8.80 -11.26
C ASP A 160 -13.78 -9.96 -11.68
N GLN A 161 -13.33 -10.89 -12.54
CA GLN A 161 -14.10 -12.09 -12.87
C GLN A 161 -14.39 -12.96 -11.64
N VAL A 162 -13.35 -13.22 -10.81
CA VAL A 162 -13.52 -13.93 -9.54
C VAL A 162 -14.48 -13.19 -8.61
N TRP A 163 -14.42 -11.87 -8.58
CA TRP A 163 -15.33 -11.05 -7.77
C TRP A 163 -16.78 -11.21 -8.22
N GLU A 164 -17.04 -11.12 -9.53
CA GLU A 164 -18.39 -11.30 -10.09
C GLU A 164 -18.95 -12.69 -9.83
N GLU A 165 -18.11 -13.73 -9.85
CA GLU A 165 -18.53 -15.08 -9.48
C GLU A 165 -18.93 -15.18 -8.01
N ILE A 166 -18.14 -14.63 -7.10
CA ILE A 166 -18.45 -14.61 -5.66
C ILE A 166 -19.74 -13.83 -5.42
N TRP A 167 -19.91 -12.69 -6.09
CA TRP A 167 -21.07 -11.82 -5.93
C TRP A 167 -22.38 -12.42 -6.49
N ARG A 168 -22.29 -13.43 -7.36
CA ARG A 168 -23.45 -14.16 -7.86
C ARG A 168 -24.00 -15.21 -6.90
N ASP A 169 -23.22 -15.68 -5.93
CA ASP A 169 -23.71 -16.62 -4.91
C ASP A 169 -24.35 -15.82 -3.75
N PRO A 170 -25.68 -15.92 -3.53
CA PRO A 170 -26.36 -15.19 -2.46
C PRO A 170 -25.78 -15.45 -1.07
N ARG A 171 -25.28 -16.67 -0.82
CA ARG A 171 -24.70 -17.03 0.49
C ARG A 171 -23.42 -16.25 0.77
N GLU A 172 -22.62 -16.03 -0.28
CA GLU A 172 -21.41 -15.22 -0.21
C GLU A 172 -21.74 -13.74 0.01
N VAL A 173 -22.76 -13.23 -0.69
CA VAL A 173 -23.24 -11.84 -0.54
C VAL A 173 -23.74 -11.57 0.88
N ASP A 174 -24.50 -12.49 1.46
CA ASP A 174 -25.00 -12.37 2.83
C ASP A 174 -23.83 -12.34 3.83
N ALA A 175 -22.86 -13.24 3.68
CA ALA A 175 -21.66 -13.27 4.53
C ALA A 175 -20.82 -11.99 4.39
N LEU A 176 -20.68 -11.44 3.17
CA LEU A 176 -19.95 -10.20 2.93
C LEU A 176 -20.67 -8.97 3.48
N THR A 177 -22.00 -8.96 3.42
CA THR A 177 -22.83 -7.93 4.03
C THR A 177 -22.71 -7.98 5.56
N GLU A 178 -22.72 -9.17 6.13
CA GLU A 178 -22.51 -9.34 7.56
C GLU A 178 -21.08 -8.98 7.99
N LEU A 179 -20.07 -9.33 7.18
CA LEU A 179 -18.67 -8.93 7.40
C LEU A 179 -18.55 -7.42 7.58
N ARG A 180 -19.26 -6.62 6.78
CA ARG A 180 -19.33 -5.17 6.94
C ARG A 180 -19.83 -4.77 8.33
N SER A 181 -20.88 -5.43 8.84
CA SER A 181 -21.43 -5.14 10.17
C SER A 181 -20.44 -5.45 11.29
N VAL A 182 -19.70 -6.55 11.19
CA VAL A 182 -18.67 -6.93 12.16
C VAL A 182 -17.54 -5.90 12.14
N VAL A 183 -17.08 -5.50 10.95
CA VAL A 183 -16.04 -4.47 10.78
C VAL A 183 -16.44 -3.14 11.41
N LEU A 184 -17.67 -2.67 11.15
CA LEU A 184 -18.17 -1.42 11.73
C LEU A 184 -18.25 -1.48 13.27
N ARG A 185 -18.68 -2.62 13.84
CA ARG A 185 -18.69 -2.82 15.30
C ARG A 185 -17.29 -2.77 15.91
N THR A 186 -16.31 -3.38 15.23
CA THR A 186 -14.91 -3.36 15.66
C THR A 186 -14.32 -1.96 15.56
N ASP A 187 -14.64 -1.20 14.51
CA ASP A 187 -14.16 0.19 14.37
C ASP A 187 -14.76 1.14 15.42
N HIS A 188 -15.93 0.83 15.99
CA HIS A 188 -16.51 1.61 17.09
C HIS A 188 -15.92 1.25 18.47
N SER A 189 -15.49 0.00 18.67
CA SER A 189 -14.84 -0.41 19.93
C SER A 189 -13.40 0.10 20.00
N VAL A 190 -12.73 0.20 18.85
CA VAL A 190 -11.48 0.92 18.70
C VAL A 190 -11.83 2.41 18.72
N GLY A 191 -11.72 3.06 19.87
CA GLY A 191 -11.94 4.52 19.99
C GLY A 191 -11.26 5.28 18.84
N PRO A 192 -11.77 6.48 18.46
CA PRO A 192 -11.41 7.17 17.22
C PRO A 192 -9.90 7.11 17.03
N PRO A 193 -9.41 6.70 15.83
CA PRO A 193 -8.00 6.36 15.61
C PRO A 193 -7.19 7.46 16.25
N ARG A 194 -6.60 7.14 17.42
CA ARG A 194 -6.04 8.18 18.29
C ARG A 194 -4.96 8.78 17.43
N GLN A 195 -5.21 9.98 16.91
CA GLN A 195 -4.18 10.78 16.28
C GLN A 195 -3.15 10.89 17.40
N LEU A 196 -2.09 10.09 17.30
CA LEU A 196 -0.99 10.05 18.26
C LEU A 196 -0.66 11.50 18.47
N ASN A 197 -1.06 12.00 19.63
CA ASN A 197 -1.15 13.42 19.89
C ASN A 197 0.29 13.87 19.69
N ARG A 198 0.55 14.64 18.62
CA ARG A 198 1.88 15.18 18.29
C ARG A 198 2.23 16.26 19.32
N GLN A 199 2.13 15.92 20.60
CA GLN A 199 2.82 16.63 21.64
C GLN A 199 4.29 16.35 21.36
N ARG A 200 4.92 17.33 20.68
CA ARG A 200 6.37 17.42 20.59
C ARG A 200 6.91 17.16 22.00
N PRO A 201 7.93 16.31 22.17
CA PRO A 201 8.60 16.23 23.45
C PRO A 201 9.01 17.65 23.84
N ARG A 202 8.46 18.15 24.96
CA ARG A 202 8.94 19.38 25.57
C ARG A 202 10.42 19.15 25.82
N SER A 203 11.27 19.94 25.16
CA SER A 203 12.71 19.92 25.31
C SER A 203 13.07 20.45 26.70
N SER A 204 12.88 19.64 27.72
CA SER A 204 13.33 19.93 29.08
C SER A 204 13.67 18.62 29.76
N HIS A 205 14.91 18.18 29.53
CA HIS A 205 15.72 17.18 30.27
C HIS A 205 16.49 16.30 29.28
N GLN A 206 17.68 16.77 28.92
CA GLN A 206 18.73 15.91 28.39
C GLN A 206 19.19 15.00 29.54
N SER A 207 18.95 13.69 29.40
CA SER A 207 19.49 12.66 30.30
C SER A 207 20.98 12.41 29.99
N PRO A 208 21.87 12.23 30.99
CA PRO A 208 23.32 12.17 30.81
C PRO A 208 23.86 10.78 30.43
N SER A 209 23.23 10.08 29.48
CA SER A 209 23.63 8.71 29.09
C SER A 209 24.40 8.60 27.76
N CYS A 210 24.85 9.71 27.17
CA CYS A 210 25.69 9.72 25.95
C CYS A 210 27.11 10.27 26.23
N ARG A 211 27.81 9.72 27.24
CA ARG A 211 29.23 10.04 27.52
C ARG A 211 30.14 8.79 27.60
N ILE A 212 29.86 7.77 26.80
CA ILE A 212 30.76 6.62 26.64
C ILE A 212 31.01 6.34 25.16
N ILE A 213 31.40 7.35 24.38
CA ILE A 213 32.15 7.20 23.10
C ILE A 213 33.04 8.45 22.91
N GLN A 214 33.90 8.75 23.89
CA GLN A 214 34.88 9.84 23.77
C GLN A 214 36.24 9.54 24.40
N SER A 215 36.55 8.28 24.68
CA SER A 215 37.83 7.90 25.28
C SER A 215 38.41 6.63 24.65
N MET A 216 38.67 6.64 23.34
CA MET A 216 39.82 5.94 22.76
C MET A 216 40.28 6.75 21.55
N GLY A 217 41.42 7.40 21.69
CA GLY A 217 42.09 8.10 20.61
C GLY A 217 43.03 7.19 19.83
N MET A 218 43.41 7.71 18.65
CA MET A 218 44.62 7.43 17.88
C MET A 218 44.59 6.22 16.92
N CYS A 219 44.30 6.50 15.64
CA CYS A 219 45.33 6.49 14.57
C CYS A 219 44.81 7.23 13.31
N GLN A 220 45.73 7.91 12.63
CA GLN A 220 45.62 8.73 11.40
C GLN A 220 45.04 7.92 10.21
N GLU A 221 44.44 8.43 9.13
CA GLU A 221 44.70 9.61 8.28
C GLU A 221 43.42 10.21 7.63
N PRO A 222 43.46 11.44 7.07
CA PRO A 222 42.34 12.12 6.45
C PRO A 222 42.35 12.03 4.91
N GLY A 223 41.28 11.53 4.31
CA GLY A 223 41.04 11.70 2.87
C GLY A 223 40.00 10.74 2.33
N GLN A 224 39.04 11.26 1.56
CA GLN A 224 38.03 10.52 0.79
C GLN A 224 36.85 9.91 1.57
N ALA A 225 35.89 10.75 1.97
CA ALA A 225 34.55 10.26 2.35
C ALA A 225 33.38 11.19 1.98
N THR A 226 33.60 12.23 1.16
CA THR A 226 32.54 13.20 0.80
C THR A 226 32.07 13.12 -0.65
N GLU A 227 32.70 12.32 -1.51
CA GLU A 227 32.28 12.19 -2.93
C GLU A 227 31.21 11.12 -3.17
N GLY A 228 31.12 10.10 -2.32
CA GLY A 228 30.20 8.97 -2.53
C GLY A 228 28.71 9.32 -2.39
N VAL A 229 28.36 10.21 -1.44
CA VAL A 229 26.94 10.52 -1.14
C VAL A 229 26.38 11.55 -2.12
N LEU A 230 27.19 12.50 -2.59
CA LEU A 230 26.80 13.46 -3.62
C LEU A 230 26.72 12.81 -5.01
N GLY A 231 27.62 11.88 -5.31
CA GLY A 231 27.58 11.07 -6.54
C GLY A 231 26.33 10.20 -6.65
N TYR A 232 25.92 9.58 -5.54
CA TYR A 232 24.69 8.76 -5.50
C TYR A 232 23.41 9.57 -5.70
N LEU A 233 23.36 10.81 -5.18
CA LEU A 233 22.22 11.73 -5.34
C LEU A 233 22.17 12.36 -6.75
N MET A 234 23.33 12.59 -7.38
CA MET A 234 23.42 13.11 -8.75
C MET A 234 23.10 12.03 -9.80
N SER A 235 23.55 10.78 -9.62
CA SER A 235 23.19 9.66 -10.51
C SER A 235 21.68 9.36 -10.50
N PHE A 236 20.99 9.61 -9.38
CA PHE A 236 19.54 9.45 -9.31
C PHE A 236 18.77 10.60 -10.00
N MET A 237 19.37 11.78 -10.11
CA MET A 237 18.75 12.94 -10.78
C MET A 237 19.06 13.05 -12.28
N PHE A 238 20.08 12.33 -12.79
CA PHE A 238 20.54 12.43 -14.18
C PHE A 238 20.58 11.10 -14.95
N CYS A 239 19.76 10.11 -14.59
CA CYS A 239 19.57 8.93 -15.44
C CYS A 239 18.96 9.39 -16.78
N LYS A 240 19.75 9.30 -17.85
CA LYS A 240 19.52 10.06 -19.09
C LYS A 240 18.76 9.30 -20.17
N THR A 241 18.47 8.01 -20.03
CA THR A 241 17.62 7.26 -20.97
C THR A 241 16.93 6.06 -20.31
N GLU A 242 15.77 5.68 -20.86
CA GLU A 242 14.92 4.55 -20.45
C GLU A 242 15.66 3.19 -20.54
N GLU A 243 16.68 3.09 -21.38
CA GLU A 243 17.49 1.87 -21.62
C GLU A 243 18.46 1.56 -20.47
N ASP A 244 19.06 2.58 -19.83
CA ASP A 244 20.02 2.40 -18.74
C ASP A 244 19.36 1.90 -17.44
N ALA A 245 18.08 2.21 -17.25
CA ALA A 245 17.30 1.75 -16.10
C ALA A 245 16.88 0.28 -16.24
N ILE A 246 16.61 -0.18 -17.47
CA ILE A 246 16.26 -1.57 -17.78
C ILE A 246 17.52 -2.45 -17.73
N ALA A 247 18.62 -2.00 -18.35
CA ALA A 247 19.90 -2.72 -18.33
C ALA A 247 20.48 -2.89 -16.91
N ASN A 248 20.34 -1.88 -16.04
CA ASN A 248 20.75 -2.00 -14.63
C ASN A 248 19.84 -2.92 -13.81
N MET A 249 18.57 -3.10 -14.19
CA MET A 249 17.68 -4.06 -13.52
C MET A 249 18.00 -5.50 -13.94
N ASP A 250 18.32 -5.74 -15.22
CA ASP A 250 18.69 -7.06 -15.72
C ASP A 250 20.06 -7.52 -15.18
N ALA A 251 21.06 -6.62 -15.17
CA ALA A 251 22.40 -6.93 -14.65
C ALA A 251 22.42 -7.30 -13.16
N HIS A 252 21.48 -6.76 -12.37
CA HIS A 252 21.37 -7.04 -10.94
C HIS A 252 20.60 -8.33 -10.63
N MET A 253 19.81 -8.84 -11.59
CA MET A 253 19.05 -10.08 -11.47
C MET A 253 19.88 -11.33 -11.74
N ASP A 254 20.87 -11.26 -12.63
CA ASP A 254 21.75 -12.41 -12.94
C ASP A 254 22.76 -12.71 -11.82
N THR A 255 23.08 -11.72 -10.97
CA THR A 255 24.04 -11.92 -9.87
C THR A 255 23.43 -12.60 -8.64
N GLU A 256 22.10 -12.53 -8.43
CA GLU A 256 21.43 -13.19 -7.29
C GLU A 256 20.99 -14.63 -7.58
N ALA A 257 21.03 -15.09 -8.84
CA ALA A 257 20.64 -16.44 -9.22
C ALA A 257 21.76 -17.50 -9.09
N SER A 258 23.01 -17.10 -8.82
CA SER A 258 24.18 -18.01 -8.86
C SER A 258 24.84 -18.33 -7.50
N SER A 259 24.26 -17.88 -6.37
CA SER A 259 24.82 -18.21 -5.04
C SER A 259 23.80 -18.93 -4.15
N SER A 260 23.60 -20.22 -4.40
CA SER A 260 23.11 -21.17 -3.40
C SER A 260 24.20 -22.20 -3.10
N PRO A 261 24.62 -22.40 -1.83
CA PRO A 261 25.72 -23.29 -1.50
C PRO A 261 25.27 -24.76 -1.61
N GLN A 262 26.00 -25.53 -2.42
CA GLN A 262 25.91 -26.99 -2.48
C GLN A 262 26.36 -27.58 -1.13
N ASN A 263 25.44 -28.25 -0.45
CA ASN A 263 25.76 -29.15 0.66
C ASN A 263 26.21 -30.50 0.07
N SER A 264 27.52 -30.74 0.09
CA SER A 264 28.11 -32.07 -0.06
C SER A 264 28.12 -32.77 1.29
N MET A 265 27.52 -33.98 1.40
CA MET A 265 28.16 -35.15 2.03
C MET A 265 27.26 -36.40 1.97
N ASN A 266 27.87 -37.46 1.42
CA ASN A 266 27.81 -38.87 1.79
C ASN A 266 26.48 -39.64 1.80
N ASN A 267 26.37 -40.59 0.87
CA ASN A 267 26.48 -42.00 1.25
C ASN A 267 26.84 -42.90 0.06
N ALA A 268 27.89 -43.69 0.24
CA ALA A 268 28.30 -44.80 -0.59
C ALA A 268 27.61 -46.08 -0.09
N PHE A 269 27.08 -46.92 -0.99
CA PHE A 269 27.13 -48.39 -0.88
C PHE A 269 26.67 -49.05 -2.21
N SER A 270 27.66 -49.62 -2.92
CA SER A 270 27.70 -50.90 -3.65
C SER A 270 26.58 -51.36 -4.61
N SER A 271 26.89 -51.26 -5.92
CA SER A 271 26.78 -52.17 -7.10
C SER A 271 26.31 -53.64 -6.95
N PRO A 272 26.16 -54.44 -8.05
CA PRO A 272 25.78 -54.17 -9.46
C PRO A 272 24.76 -55.19 -10.04
N HIS A 273 24.20 -54.95 -11.24
CA HIS A 273 24.09 -55.95 -12.32
C HIS A 273 23.82 -55.31 -13.70
N THR A 274 24.33 -56.01 -14.70
CA THR A 274 24.64 -55.70 -16.11
C THR A 274 23.53 -56.01 -17.12
N LEU A 275 23.75 -55.52 -18.37
CA LEU A 275 23.24 -55.95 -19.71
C LEU A 275 22.19 -54.97 -20.31
N SER A 276 22.50 -54.20 -21.37
CA SER A 276 22.82 -54.54 -22.78
C SER A 276 21.58 -54.66 -23.69
N SER A 277 21.66 -53.95 -24.83
CA SER A 277 20.90 -54.00 -26.10
C SER A 277 20.17 -52.68 -26.43
N THR A 278 20.71 -51.79 -27.28
CA THR A 278 20.71 -51.77 -28.76
C THR A 278 19.32 -51.81 -29.41
N GLY A 279 18.95 -50.76 -30.16
CA GLY A 279 18.11 -50.94 -31.34
C GLY A 279 17.11 -49.83 -31.68
N SER A 280 17.52 -49.03 -32.67
CA SER A 280 16.70 -48.58 -33.82
C SER A 280 15.80 -47.35 -33.72
N ALA A 281 16.06 -46.47 -34.68
CA ALA A 281 15.29 -45.32 -35.12
C ALA A 281 13.92 -45.70 -35.71
N GLY A 282 12.97 -44.77 -35.64
CA GLY A 282 11.66 -44.84 -36.27
C GLY A 282 11.03 -43.46 -36.37
N SER A 283 10.90 -42.99 -37.61
CA SER A 283 10.41 -41.68 -38.07
C SER A 283 8.98 -41.36 -37.61
N ILE A 284 8.73 -40.10 -37.25
CA ILE A 284 7.41 -39.53 -36.93
C ILE A 284 6.81 -38.94 -38.21
N THR A 285 5.62 -39.42 -38.59
CA THR A 285 4.74 -38.80 -39.60
C THR A 285 3.49 -38.25 -38.91
N LEU A 286 3.26 -36.96 -39.14
CA LEU A 286 2.04 -36.21 -38.81
C LEU A 286 0.88 -36.67 -39.69
N ASN A 287 -0.30 -36.88 -39.11
CA ASN A 287 -1.56 -36.85 -39.85
C ASN A 287 -2.59 -35.96 -39.13
N HIS A 288 -2.96 -34.92 -39.85
CA HIS A 288 -4.16 -34.09 -39.71
C HIS A 288 -5.37 -34.94 -40.14
N MET A 289 -6.50 -34.85 -39.43
CA MET A 289 -7.83 -35.00 -40.05
C MET A 289 -8.92 -34.39 -39.17
N ASP A 290 -9.54 -33.34 -39.70
CA ASP A 290 -10.85 -32.82 -39.30
C ASP A 290 -11.96 -33.70 -39.90
N SER A 291 -13.08 -33.88 -39.19
CA SER A 291 -14.43 -33.71 -39.79
C SER A 291 -15.56 -33.92 -38.78
N ASN A 292 -16.51 -32.99 -38.84
CA ASN A 292 -17.86 -32.95 -38.26
C ASN A 292 -18.68 -34.25 -38.38
N THR A 293 -19.62 -34.46 -37.45
CA THR A 293 -21.04 -34.71 -37.79
C THR A 293 -21.95 -34.58 -36.56
N SER A 294 -23.01 -33.80 -36.75
CA SER A 294 -24.20 -33.63 -35.91
C SER A 294 -25.22 -34.76 -36.11
N PHE A 295 -26.02 -35.10 -35.09
CA PHE A 295 -27.48 -35.40 -35.13
C PHE A 295 -27.92 -35.86 -33.72
N GLY A 296 -28.89 -35.21 -33.07
CA GLY A 296 -30.30 -35.66 -33.01
C GLY A 296 -30.58 -36.44 -31.71
N SER A 297 -31.14 -35.81 -30.67
CA SER A 297 -32.58 -35.70 -30.37
C SER A 297 -33.14 -36.81 -29.46
N SER A 298 -33.64 -36.37 -28.29
CA SER A 298 -34.90 -36.79 -27.64
C SER A 298 -35.00 -38.18 -26.97
N GLY A 299 -35.35 -38.17 -25.68
CA GLY A 299 -35.91 -39.34 -24.99
C GLY A 299 -36.10 -39.15 -23.48
N ARG A 300 -37.27 -38.64 -23.08
CA ARG A 300 -37.79 -38.71 -21.70
C ARG A 300 -38.10 -40.17 -21.34
N PHE A 301 -37.90 -40.59 -20.09
CA PHE A 301 -38.93 -41.20 -19.24
C PHE A 301 -38.45 -41.32 -17.77
N LEU A 302 -39.40 -41.19 -16.85
CA LEU A 302 -39.32 -40.96 -15.40
C LEU A 302 -39.03 -42.26 -14.59
N PRO A 303 -39.36 -42.34 -13.29
CA PRO A 303 -38.47 -42.15 -12.15
C PRO A 303 -38.29 -43.45 -11.34
N ARG A 304 -37.45 -43.44 -10.30
CA ARG A 304 -37.47 -44.51 -9.29
C ARG A 304 -37.41 -43.90 -7.89
N ASP A 305 -38.51 -44.08 -7.19
CA ASP A 305 -38.72 -43.75 -5.79
C ASP A 305 -37.86 -44.62 -4.85
N ASP A 306 -37.44 -43.97 -3.77
CA ASP A 306 -37.33 -44.41 -2.38
C ASP A 306 -37.51 -45.89 -2.05
N SER A 307 -36.58 -46.44 -1.24
CA SER A 307 -36.82 -46.70 0.19
C SER A 307 -35.92 -47.79 0.79
N PHE A 308 -35.38 -47.48 1.98
CA PHE A 308 -35.06 -48.37 3.11
C PHE A 308 -34.13 -49.59 2.92
N ALA A 309 -32.99 -49.59 3.63
CA ALA A 309 -32.75 -50.54 4.72
C ALA A 309 -31.44 -50.23 5.47
N THR A 310 -31.62 -49.91 6.75
CA THR A 310 -30.69 -50.09 7.86
C THR A 310 -29.99 -51.45 7.84
N THR A 311 -28.67 -51.48 7.97
CA THR A 311 -27.95 -52.60 8.58
C THR A 311 -26.87 -52.11 9.54
N SER A 312 -26.89 -52.74 10.70
CA SER A 312 -26.06 -52.54 11.87
C SER A 312 -24.77 -53.37 11.83
N SER A 313 -23.80 -52.91 12.64
CA SER A 313 -22.79 -53.67 13.38
C SER A 313 -21.63 -54.37 12.64
N SER A 314 -20.43 -53.80 12.80
CA SER A 314 -19.28 -54.42 13.48
C SER A 314 -18.26 -53.29 13.72
N GLY A 315 -17.61 -53.10 14.86
CA GLY A 315 -17.08 -54.09 15.81
C GLY A 315 -15.56 -54.14 15.67
N TYR A 316 -14.85 -53.07 16.03
CA TYR A 316 -13.40 -53.10 16.21
C TYR A 316 -12.99 -52.32 17.46
N SER A 317 -12.55 -53.09 18.44
CA SER A 317 -11.93 -52.66 19.69
C SER A 317 -10.40 -52.64 19.54
N GLY A 318 -9.76 -51.64 20.14
CA GLY A 318 -8.40 -51.80 20.66
C GLY A 318 -7.38 -50.77 20.19
N ALA A 319 -7.14 -49.76 21.03
CA ALA A 319 -5.85 -49.46 21.68
C ALA A 319 -5.77 -47.96 22.01
N SER A 320 -6.01 -47.66 23.28
CA SER A 320 -5.80 -46.35 23.91
C SER A 320 -4.31 -46.06 24.05
N MET A 321 -3.90 -44.85 23.69
CA MET A 321 -2.76 -44.16 24.29
C MET A 321 -3.22 -42.73 24.65
N ASP A 322 -3.47 -42.54 25.95
CA ASP A 322 -3.89 -41.30 26.58
C ASP A 322 -2.72 -40.31 26.72
N VAL A 323 -2.73 -39.22 25.95
CA VAL A 323 -2.15 -37.92 26.35
C VAL A 323 -2.96 -36.81 25.67
N PHE A 324 -4.01 -36.29 26.31
CA PHE A 324 -4.44 -34.88 26.32
C PHE A 324 -5.63 -34.75 27.27
N ALA A 325 -5.49 -33.90 28.29
CA ALA A 325 -6.49 -33.70 29.33
C ALA A 325 -7.79 -33.08 28.78
N PRO A 326 -8.98 -33.46 29.30
CA PRO A 326 -10.25 -32.94 28.83
C PRO A 326 -10.51 -31.54 29.39
N PHE A 327 -10.97 -30.64 28.51
CA PHE A 327 -11.52 -29.35 28.87
C PHE A 327 -12.95 -29.55 29.41
N GLU A 328 -13.16 -29.28 30.69
CA GLU A 328 -14.49 -29.33 31.31
C GLU A 328 -15.43 -28.30 30.68
N SER A 329 -16.62 -28.75 30.32
CA SER A 329 -17.74 -27.91 29.94
C SER A 329 -18.40 -27.34 31.19
N VAL A 330 -18.44 -26.01 31.30
CA VAL A 330 -19.27 -25.32 32.28
C VAL A 330 -20.21 -24.40 31.53
N GLY A 331 -21.49 -24.79 31.52
CA GLY A 331 -22.60 -23.93 31.16
C GLY A 331 -22.84 -22.87 32.23
N GLY A 332 -23.37 -21.72 31.82
CA GLY A 332 -23.83 -20.68 32.74
C GLY A 332 -23.69 -19.27 32.19
N VAL A 333 -24.65 -18.85 31.35
CA VAL A 333 -24.84 -17.47 30.94
C VAL A 333 -25.40 -16.68 32.13
N HIS A 334 -24.60 -15.85 32.78
CA HIS A 334 -25.07 -14.66 33.49
C HIS A 334 -23.96 -13.60 33.56
N GLY A 335 -24.34 -12.35 33.26
CA GLY A 335 -23.44 -11.23 33.04
C GLY A 335 -22.51 -10.90 34.21
N LEU A 336 -21.21 -10.89 33.93
CA LEU A 336 -20.19 -10.31 34.78
C LEU A 336 -19.47 -9.20 34.02
N SER A 337 -19.79 -7.97 34.42
CA SER A 337 -18.97 -6.79 34.17
C SER A 337 -17.56 -7.05 34.71
N SER A 338 -16.58 -7.17 33.82
CA SER A 338 -15.18 -7.41 34.16
C SER A 338 -14.58 -6.16 34.81
N LYS A 339 -14.60 -6.13 36.14
CA LYS A 339 -13.71 -5.28 36.93
C LYS A 339 -12.27 -5.68 36.61
N ALA A 340 -11.61 -4.89 35.76
CA ALA A 340 -10.20 -5.02 35.45
C ALA A 340 -9.38 -4.96 36.75
N ARG A 341 -8.68 -6.06 37.08
CA ARG A 341 -7.61 -6.03 38.08
C ARG A 341 -6.55 -5.05 37.58
N THR A 342 -6.42 -3.91 38.26
CA THR A 342 -5.29 -3.01 38.12
C THR A 342 -4.06 -3.68 38.71
N LEU A 343 -3.28 -4.36 37.86
CA LEU A 343 -1.95 -4.84 38.21
C LEU A 343 -1.06 -3.63 38.57
N PRO A 344 -0.38 -3.64 39.74
CA PRO A 344 0.51 -2.56 40.14
C PRO A 344 1.74 -2.54 39.23
N GLY A 345 1.94 -1.41 38.56
CA GLY A 345 2.90 -1.28 37.46
C GLY A 345 2.18 -1.22 36.11
N THR A 346 1.34 -0.21 35.91
CA THR A 346 0.85 0.13 34.56
C THR A 346 2.06 0.57 33.74
N VAL A 347 2.74 -0.37 33.11
CA VAL A 347 3.68 -0.11 32.03
C VAL A 347 2.95 0.84 31.09
N ASP A 348 3.56 2.00 30.86
CA ASP A 348 3.03 3.02 29.97
C ASP A 348 2.78 2.36 28.61
N ARG A 349 1.51 1.95 28.38
CA ARG A 349 1.03 1.13 27.24
C ARG A 349 1.22 1.84 25.89
N HIS A 350 1.91 2.98 25.91
CA HIS A 350 1.99 3.96 24.85
C HIS A 350 3.41 4.41 24.58
N ARG A 351 4.46 3.70 25.00
CA ARG A 351 5.80 4.00 24.48
C ARG A 351 5.84 3.68 22.99
N PRO A 352 5.82 4.68 22.10
CA PRO A 352 5.83 4.41 20.67
C PRO A 352 7.17 3.76 20.32
N VAL A 353 7.15 2.82 19.39
CA VAL A 353 8.37 2.22 18.85
C VAL A 353 9.19 3.31 18.18
N ARG A 354 10.45 3.49 18.61
CA ARG A 354 11.28 4.64 18.19
C ARG A 354 12.33 4.30 17.14
N SER A 355 12.68 3.02 16.99
CA SER A 355 13.68 2.57 16.03
C SER A 355 13.22 1.30 15.31
N LEU A 356 13.76 1.09 14.11
CA LEU A 356 13.52 -0.14 13.35
C LEU A 356 14.05 -1.36 14.11
N ASP A 357 15.21 -1.27 14.76
CA ASP A 357 15.76 -2.39 15.53
C ASP A 357 14.80 -2.85 16.63
N GLN A 358 14.24 -1.90 17.39
CA GLN A 358 13.21 -2.21 18.39
C GLN A 358 12.00 -2.89 17.75
N LEU A 359 11.51 -2.37 16.61
CA LEU A 359 10.37 -2.94 15.89
C LEU A 359 10.63 -4.39 15.46
N PHE A 360 11.82 -4.66 14.93
CA PHE A 360 12.23 -5.97 14.45
C PHE A 360 12.47 -6.97 15.59
N THR A 361 13.10 -6.56 16.68
CA THR A 361 13.26 -7.39 17.89
C THR A 361 11.89 -7.81 18.43
N GLN A 362 10.94 -6.86 18.52
CA GLN A 362 9.57 -7.17 18.94
C GLN A 362 8.88 -8.12 17.97
N ALA A 363 9.03 -7.91 16.65
CA ALA A 363 8.44 -8.76 15.63
C ALA A 363 8.92 -10.22 15.70
N VAL A 364 10.23 -10.43 15.93
CA VAL A 364 10.81 -11.77 16.09
C VAL A 364 10.24 -12.48 17.32
N GLY A 365 10.12 -11.76 18.45
CA GLY A 365 9.50 -12.29 19.66
C GLY A 365 8.01 -12.64 19.47
N LEU A 366 7.29 -11.84 18.69
CA LEU A 366 5.85 -12.01 18.45
C LEU A 366 5.53 -13.12 17.44
N ASP A 367 6.40 -13.38 16.46
CA ASP A 367 6.09 -14.28 15.33
C ASP A 367 5.60 -15.66 15.77
N SER A 368 6.29 -16.28 16.74
CA SER A 368 5.89 -17.58 17.29
C SER A 368 4.50 -17.53 17.96
N LYS A 369 4.18 -16.44 18.65
CA LYS A 369 2.87 -16.24 19.31
C LYS A 369 1.76 -16.01 18.30
N LEU A 370 2.06 -15.26 17.23
CA LEU A 370 1.12 -15.05 16.14
C LEU A 370 0.81 -16.35 15.41
N ARG A 371 1.83 -17.21 15.16
CA ARG A 371 1.62 -18.54 14.54
C ARG A 371 0.64 -19.40 15.34
N VAL A 372 0.82 -19.49 16.66
CA VAL A 372 -0.11 -20.24 17.52
C VAL A 372 -1.54 -19.70 17.42
N LYS A 373 -1.71 -18.37 17.43
CA LYS A 373 -3.03 -17.75 17.31
C LYS A 373 -3.68 -18.00 15.94
N VAL A 374 -2.95 -17.87 14.83
CA VAL A 374 -3.53 -18.14 13.50
C VAL A 374 -3.86 -19.62 13.29
N GLN A 375 -3.11 -20.54 13.90
CA GLN A 375 -3.43 -21.97 13.90
C GLN A 375 -4.76 -22.23 14.62
N GLN A 376 -4.94 -21.63 15.81
CA GLN A 376 -6.19 -21.72 16.56
C GLN A 376 -7.37 -21.18 15.74
N TRP A 377 -7.25 -19.96 15.20
CA TRP A 377 -8.34 -19.37 14.41
C TRP A 377 -8.64 -20.15 13.14
N ALA A 378 -7.61 -20.71 12.49
CA ALA A 378 -7.79 -21.58 11.34
C ALA A 378 -8.55 -22.86 11.72
N LEU A 379 -8.23 -23.50 12.85
CA LEU A 379 -8.97 -24.67 13.33
C LEU A 379 -10.46 -24.34 13.55
N GLU A 380 -10.75 -23.24 14.23
CA GLU A 380 -12.12 -22.81 14.56
C GLU A 380 -12.96 -22.39 13.33
N SER A 381 -12.31 -22.12 12.19
CA SER A 381 -12.97 -21.54 11.01
C SER A 381 -12.81 -22.36 9.73
N GLU A 382 -12.23 -23.56 9.82
CA GLU A 382 -11.82 -24.40 8.66
C GLU A 382 -10.84 -23.65 7.73
N GLY A 383 -10.00 -22.81 8.32
CA GLY A 383 -8.96 -22.07 7.62
C GLY A 383 -7.84 -22.97 7.10
N MET A 384 -7.26 -22.54 5.99
CA MET A 384 -6.22 -23.27 5.27
C MET A 384 -4.90 -22.52 5.27
N PHE A 385 -3.82 -23.29 5.13
CA PHE A 385 -2.47 -22.78 4.90
C PHE A 385 -1.90 -23.35 3.60
N ALA A 386 -0.98 -22.59 2.99
CA ALA A 386 -0.19 -23.09 1.88
C ALA A 386 0.88 -24.05 2.39
N VAL A 387 0.92 -25.27 1.86
CA VAL A 387 1.89 -26.31 2.16
C VAL A 387 2.75 -26.53 0.92
N GLY A 388 4.08 -26.52 1.09
CA GLY A 388 5.03 -26.81 0.03
C GLY A 388 5.06 -28.32 -0.27
N MET A 389 4.98 -28.67 -1.55
CA MET A 389 5.07 -30.05 -2.02
C MET A 389 6.50 -30.35 -2.51
N PRO A 390 6.94 -31.63 -2.54
CA PRO A 390 8.26 -32.01 -3.03
C PRO A 390 8.54 -31.60 -4.49
N ASP A 391 7.49 -31.45 -5.30
CA ASP A 391 7.58 -30.98 -6.69
C ASP A 391 7.73 -29.45 -6.82
N GLY A 392 7.88 -28.73 -5.70
CA GLY A 392 8.01 -27.27 -5.65
C GLY A 392 6.68 -26.51 -5.66
N ARG A 393 5.55 -27.17 -5.94
CA ARG A 393 4.23 -26.52 -5.94
C ARG A 393 3.76 -26.26 -4.51
N SER A 394 2.67 -25.52 -4.40
CA SER A 394 1.99 -25.31 -3.12
C SER A 394 0.53 -25.63 -3.24
N ILE A 395 0.03 -26.39 -2.27
CA ILE A 395 -1.37 -26.72 -2.15
C ILE A 395 -1.93 -26.06 -0.90
N LEU A 396 -3.21 -25.70 -0.93
CA LEU A 396 -3.92 -25.26 0.26
C LEU A 396 -4.47 -26.48 1.00
N MET A 397 -4.13 -26.60 2.27
CA MET A 397 -4.62 -27.65 3.15
C MET A 397 -5.24 -27.03 4.41
N GLN A 398 -6.35 -27.60 4.86
CA GLN A 398 -6.98 -27.21 6.12
C GLN A 398 -6.07 -27.51 7.29
N TRP A 399 -6.04 -26.61 8.28
CA TRP A 399 -5.15 -26.75 9.43
C TRP A 399 -5.39 -28.05 10.22
N GLU A 400 -6.64 -28.50 10.32
CA GLU A 400 -7.03 -29.76 10.95
C GLU A 400 -6.29 -30.98 10.35
N HIS A 401 -6.07 -31.00 9.04
CA HIS A 401 -5.32 -32.09 8.39
C HIS A 401 -3.81 -31.94 8.55
N ILE A 402 -3.31 -30.70 8.68
CA ILE A 402 -1.88 -30.44 8.82
C ILE A 402 -1.41 -30.77 10.23
N CYS A 403 -2.18 -30.43 11.27
CA CYS A 403 -1.71 -30.47 12.65
C CYS A 403 -1.40 -31.88 13.20
N HIS A 404 -1.87 -32.93 12.53
CA HIS A 404 -1.61 -34.33 12.87
C HIS A 404 -0.43 -34.95 12.12
N ASP A 405 0.15 -34.26 11.13
CA ASP A 405 1.25 -34.76 10.32
C ASP A 405 2.49 -33.85 10.45
N GLU A 406 3.52 -34.36 11.14
CA GLU A 406 4.78 -33.63 11.38
C GLU A 406 5.51 -33.26 10.08
N SER A 407 5.41 -34.11 9.04
CA SER A 407 6.03 -33.84 7.74
C SER A 407 5.35 -32.66 7.05
N MET A 408 4.02 -32.58 7.14
CA MET A 408 3.23 -31.47 6.60
C MET A 408 3.44 -30.18 7.41
N LEU A 409 3.53 -30.28 8.74
CA LEU A 409 3.79 -29.13 9.62
C LEU A 409 5.09 -28.40 9.24
N SER A 410 6.14 -29.16 8.96
CA SER A 410 7.43 -28.60 8.52
C SER A 410 7.35 -27.93 7.14
N SER A 411 6.37 -28.31 6.33
CA SER A 411 6.17 -27.86 4.94
C SER A 411 5.23 -26.64 4.84
N VAL A 412 4.65 -26.18 5.95
CA VAL A 412 3.77 -24.99 5.96
C VAL A 412 4.55 -23.72 5.60
N LYS A 413 4.04 -22.98 4.62
CA LYS A 413 4.60 -21.70 4.17
C LYS A 413 4.13 -20.55 5.05
N TRP A 414 4.82 -20.33 6.17
CA TRP A 414 4.58 -19.20 7.07
C TRP A 414 4.95 -17.85 6.45
N GLY A 415 4.26 -16.80 6.87
CA GLY A 415 4.63 -15.42 6.57
C GLY A 415 6.00 -15.10 7.16
N LYS A 416 6.95 -14.72 6.30
CA LYS A 416 8.29 -14.29 6.73
C LYS A 416 8.24 -12.88 7.31
N ILE A 417 9.05 -12.63 8.36
CA ILE A 417 9.33 -11.28 8.83
C ILE A 417 9.79 -10.41 7.65
N LYS A 418 9.22 -9.20 7.53
CA LYS A 418 9.55 -8.31 6.42
C LYS A 418 11.04 -8.00 6.40
N LYS A 419 11.69 -8.08 5.23
CA LYS A 419 13.10 -7.68 5.08
C LYS A 419 13.34 -6.20 5.44
N GLY A 420 14.48 -5.89 6.07
CA GLY A 420 14.85 -4.53 6.50
C GLY A 420 14.83 -3.48 5.38
N LYS A 421 15.47 -3.77 4.23
CA LYS A 421 15.45 -2.88 3.04
C LYS A 421 14.02 -2.50 2.63
N ARG A 422 13.12 -3.50 2.56
CA ARG A 422 11.71 -3.30 2.19
C ARG A 422 10.93 -2.53 3.26
N ALA A 423 11.27 -2.70 4.53
CA ALA A 423 10.71 -1.92 5.63
C ALA A 423 11.09 -0.43 5.50
N ILE A 424 12.37 -0.13 5.25
CA ILE A 424 12.87 1.24 5.06
C ILE A 424 12.20 1.91 3.86
N GLU A 425 12.13 1.23 2.70
CA GLU A 425 11.44 1.74 1.51
C GLU A 425 9.99 2.13 1.82
N LYS A 426 9.24 1.24 2.49
CA LYS A 426 7.84 1.49 2.86
C LYS A 426 7.71 2.64 3.87
N LEU A 427 8.63 2.70 4.82
CA LEU A 427 8.66 3.73 5.85
C LEU A 427 8.86 5.13 5.27
N LEU A 428 9.86 5.29 4.40
CA LEU A 428 10.16 6.57 3.76
C LEU A 428 9.02 7.03 2.87
N ARG A 429 8.43 6.10 2.12
CA ARG A 429 7.42 6.39 1.10
C ARG A 429 6.04 6.65 1.68
N SER A 430 5.56 5.77 2.55
CA SER A 430 4.15 5.80 3.01
C SER A 430 4.00 6.39 4.42
N HIS A 431 5.07 6.44 5.22
CA HIS A 431 5.01 6.80 6.64
C HIS A 431 5.93 7.95 7.04
N LYS A 432 6.63 8.59 6.08
CA LYS A 432 7.50 9.74 6.32
C LYS A 432 8.54 9.52 7.44
N GLY A 433 9.06 8.29 7.54
CA GLY A 433 10.03 7.95 8.58
C GLY A 433 9.44 7.49 9.93
N ASP A 434 8.12 7.53 10.12
CA ASP A 434 7.48 7.15 11.38
C ASP A 434 7.35 5.62 11.54
N VAL A 435 8.27 5.05 12.32
CA VAL A 435 8.41 3.60 12.52
C VAL A 435 7.16 3.00 13.18
N SER A 436 6.45 3.78 14.00
CA SER A 436 5.26 3.30 14.72
C SER A 436 4.08 2.96 13.80
N LEU A 437 4.11 3.43 12.54
CA LEU A 437 3.08 3.17 11.54
C LEU A 437 3.34 1.93 10.69
N LEU A 438 4.50 1.28 10.85
CA LEU A 438 4.88 0.09 10.08
C LEU A 438 4.35 -1.19 10.72
N VAL A 439 3.07 -1.49 10.47
CA VAL A 439 2.29 -2.55 11.16
C VAL A 439 2.42 -3.96 10.56
N ASP A 440 3.11 -4.13 9.43
CA ASP A 440 3.15 -5.39 8.68
C ASP A 440 4.52 -6.09 8.75
N VAL A 441 5.33 -5.80 9.78
CA VAL A 441 6.67 -6.44 9.95
C VAL A 441 6.51 -7.92 10.29
N CYS A 442 5.68 -8.22 11.28
CA CYS A 442 5.19 -9.57 11.59
C CYS A 442 3.80 -9.75 10.97
N ARG A 443 3.64 -10.77 10.12
CA ARG A 443 2.38 -10.99 9.40
C ARG A 443 2.15 -12.46 9.07
N GLN A 444 0.89 -12.87 9.05
CA GLN A 444 0.45 -14.21 8.64
C GLN A 444 -0.78 -14.13 7.72
N SER A 445 -1.10 -15.23 7.06
CA SER A 445 -2.25 -15.34 6.17
C SER A 445 -3.03 -16.61 6.45
N ILE A 446 -4.36 -16.54 6.36
CA ILE A 446 -5.27 -17.69 6.43
C ILE A 446 -6.15 -17.67 5.17
N MET A 447 -6.28 -18.81 4.51
CA MET A 447 -7.03 -18.95 3.26
C MET A 447 -8.37 -19.63 3.53
N PHE A 448 -9.41 -19.28 2.77
CA PHE A 448 -10.79 -19.77 2.96
C PHE A 448 -11.46 -20.11 1.64
N ASP A 449 -12.29 -21.15 1.60
CA ASP A 449 -13.07 -21.49 0.39
C ASP A 449 -14.25 -20.55 0.18
N SER A 450 -14.81 -20.01 1.26
CA SER A 450 -15.98 -19.12 1.26
C SER A 450 -15.82 -17.90 2.17
N ALA A 451 -16.57 -16.84 1.89
CA ALA A 451 -16.69 -15.67 2.76
C ALA A 451 -17.36 -16.02 4.09
N THR A 452 -18.18 -17.07 4.14
CA THR A 452 -18.75 -17.59 5.40
C THR A 452 -17.66 -18.10 6.34
N GLN A 453 -16.72 -18.92 5.85
CA GLN A 453 -15.57 -19.39 6.64
C GLN A 453 -14.70 -18.21 7.10
N LEU A 454 -14.42 -17.27 6.19
CA LEU A 454 -13.67 -16.04 6.52
C LEU A 454 -14.36 -15.21 7.62
N LEU A 455 -15.68 -15.05 7.55
CA LEU A 455 -16.47 -14.34 8.55
C LEU A 455 -16.42 -15.04 9.92
N ARG A 456 -16.50 -16.38 9.94
CA ARG A 456 -16.31 -17.15 11.18
C ARG A 456 -14.91 -16.90 11.77
N CYS A 457 -13.87 -16.90 10.94
CA CYS A 457 -12.52 -16.57 11.41
C CYS A 457 -12.44 -15.16 12.00
N LEU A 458 -13.03 -14.14 11.36
CA LEU A 458 -13.00 -12.78 11.90
C LEU A 458 -13.74 -12.69 13.24
N ARG A 459 -14.86 -13.41 13.41
CA ARG A 459 -15.57 -13.52 14.68
C ARG A 459 -14.72 -14.19 15.76
N ALA A 460 -14.01 -15.28 15.41
CA ALA A 460 -13.08 -15.95 16.32
C ALA A 460 -11.97 -14.99 16.79
N ILE A 461 -11.36 -14.23 15.86
CA ILE A 461 -10.36 -13.21 16.20
C ILE A 461 -10.95 -12.13 17.12
N ALA A 462 -12.18 -11.67 16.84
CA ALA A 462 -12.85 -10.64 17.65
C ALA A 462 -13.29 -11.13 19.04
N ALA A 463 -13.54 -12.43 19.19
CA ALA A 463 -13.91 -13.06 20.46
C ALA A 463 -12.69 -13.47 21.31
N ASP A 464 -11.49 -13.49 20.73
CA ASP A 464 -10.26 -13.86 21.43
C ASP A 464 -9.85 -12.79 22.45
N LYS A 465 -9.97 -13.14 23.73
CA LYS A 465 -9.66 -12.25 24.88
C LYS A 465 -8.19 -11.80 24.93
N ASP A 466 -7.28 -12.53 24.30
CA ASP A 466 -5.86 -12.21 24.26
C ASP A 466 -5.53 -11.28 23.09
N VAL A 467 -6.52 -10.88 22.30
CA VAL A 467 -6.32 -10.06 21.10
C VAL A 467 -7.03 -8.72 21.23
N VAL A 468 -6.34 -7.68 20.78
CA VAL A 468 -6.90 -6.36 20.57
C VAL A 468 -6.80 -6.05 19.08
N ILE A 469 -7.93 -5.96 18.40
CA ILE A 469 -7.97 -5.51 17.00
C ILE A 469 -7.74 -4.00 16.98
N GLU A 470 -6.75 -3.56 16.21
CA GLU A 470 -6.41 -2.15 16.04
C GLU A 470 -7.07 -1.54 14.79
N ARG A 471 -7.24 -2.36 13.74
CA ARG A 471 -7.87 -1.92 12.48
C ARG A 471 -8.26 -3.10 11.61
N VAL A 472 -9.45 -3.05 11.01
CA VAL A 472 -9.81 -3.95 9.91
C VAL A 472 -9.85 -3.17 8.59
N LYS A 473 -9.23 -3.71 7.53
CA LYS A 473 -9.31 -3.19 6.16
C LYS A 473 -10.08 -4.21 5.33
N ASN A 474 -11.36 -3.95 5.11
CA ASN A 474 -12.21 -4.79 4.27
C ASN A 474 -12.11 -4.37 2.79
N ARG A 475 -11.27 -5.05 2.00
CA ARG A 475 -11.19 -4.85 0.54
C ARG A 475 -12.15 -5.75 -0.24
N LEU A 476 -12.84 -6.66 0.46
CA LEU A 476 -13.95 -7.46 -0.05
C LEU A 476 -15.27 -6.68 -0.03
N HIS A 477 -15.29 -5.40 0.33
CA HIS A 477 -16.50 -4.59 0.23
C HIS A 477 -16.79 -4.23 -1.25
N PRO A 478 -18.06 -4.21 -1.70
CA PRO A 478 -18.41 -3.80 -3.07
C PRO A 478 -17.88 -2.41 -3.44
N ASP A 479 -18.02 -1.45 -2.53
CA ASP A 479 -17.57 -0.06 -2.73
C ASP A 479 -16.03 0.12 -2.66
N TYR A 480 -15.26 -0.94 -2.45
CA TYR A 480 -13.79 -0.84 -2.42
C TYR A 480 -13.25 -0.50 -3.81
N ASN A 481 -12.47 0.58 -3.90
CA ASN A 481 -11.86 1.02 -5.15
C ASN A 481 -10.71 0.08 -5.58
N THR A 482 -11.03 -0.91 -6.41
CA THR A 482 -10.07 -1.93 -6.90
C THR A 482 -8.92 -1.37 -7.74
N LYS A 483 -9.04 -0.13 -8.26
CA LYS A 483 -7.97 0.50 -9.06
C LYS A 483 -6.68 0.68 -8.27
N ILE A 484 -6.77 0.78 -6.93
CA ILE A 484 -5.58 0.98 -6.09
C ILE A 484 -4.81 -0.32 -5.82
N SER A 485 -5.48 -1.47 -5.92
CA SER A 485 -4.89 -2.80 -5.68
C SER A 485 -4.81 -3.66 -6.93
N ALA A 486 -5.03 -3.08 -8.11
CA ALA A 486 -5.09 -3.81 -9.38
C ALA A 486 -6.06 -5.00 -9.33
N GLY A 487 -7.25 -4.81 -8.75
CA GLY A 487 -8.26 -5.87 -8.62
C GLY A 487 -8.12 -6.74 -7.37
N TYR A 488 -6.95 -6.82 -6.74
CA TYR A 488 -6.74 -7.69 -5.58
C TYR A 488 -7.63 -7.31 -4.39
N ARG A 489 -8.23 -8.32 -3.74
CA ARG A 489 -9.10 -8.17 -2.56
C ARG A 489 -8.73 -9.17 -1.46
N ASP A 490 -8.85 -8.71 -0.22
CA ASP A 490 -8.63 -9.45 1.02
C ASP A 490 -9.38 -8.77 2.18
N CYS A 491 -9.45 -9.43 3.33
CA CYS A 491 -9.78 -8.79 4.60
C CYS A 491 -8.53 -8.79 5.48
N LEU A 492 -8.00 -7.61 5.78
CA LEU A 492 -6.75 -7.46 6.52
C LEU A 492 -7.02 -6.95 7.93
N VAL A 493 -6.54 -7.66 8.93
CA VAL A 493 -6.71 -7.34 10.35
C VAL A 493 -5.36 -6.94 10.92
N ASN A 494 -5.24 -5.71 11.42
CA ASN A 494 -4.11 -5.29 12.26
C ASN A 494 -4.52 -5.49 13.71
N LEU A 495 -3.69 -6.19 14.48
CA LEU A 495 -4.02 -6.56 15.86
C LEU A 495 -2.78 -6.61 16.74
N ARG A 496 -3.00 -6.66 18.06
CA ARG A 496 -1.97 -6.94 19.07
C ARG A 496 -2.35 -8.18 19.87
N ILE A 497 -1.34 -8.93 20.30
CA ILE A 497 -1.51 -10.07 21.19
C ILE A 497 -1.10 -9.65 22.61
N VAL A 498 -2.09 -9.55 23.50
CA VAL A 498 -1.95 -9.05 24.87
C VAL A 498 -2.18 -10.20 25.84
N THR A 499 -1.11 -10.92 26.12
CA THR A 499 -1.06 -12.03 27.08
C THR A 499 -0.07 -11.69 28.19
N ASP A 500 -0.09 -12.42 29.31
CA ASP A 500 0.94 -12.28 30.34
C ASP A 500 2.35 -12.54 29.78
N ALA A 501 2.48 -13.46 28.82
CA ALA A 501 3.75 -13.74 28.17
C ALA A 501 4.25 -12.57 27.33
N THR A 502 3.41 -11.98 26.48
CA THR A 502 3.81 -10.83 25.65
C THR A 502 4.06 -9.58 26.49
N CYS A 503 3.32 -9.38 27.59
CA CYS A 503 3.57 -8.33 28.57
C CYS A 503 4.95 -8.47 29.26
N ARG A 504 5.30 -9.68 29.72
CA ARG A 504 6.62 -9.95 30.33
C ARG A 504 7.78 -9.73 29.37
N MET A 505 7.55 -9.96 28.07
CA MET A 505 8.54 -9.71 27.02
C MET A 505 8.58 -8.25 26.55
N GLY A 506 7.63 -7.39 26.98
CA GLY A 506 7.51 -6.01 26.52
C GLY A 506 7.19 -5.88 25.02
N ILE A 507 6.43 -6.85 24.48
CA ILE A 507 6.06 -6.91 23.05
C ILE A 507 4.53 -6.84 22.82
N GLU A 508 3.73 -6.70 23.88
CA GLU A 508 2.27 -6.59 23.82
C GLU A 508 1.76 -5.33 23.07
N GLY A 509 2.64 -4.35 22.89
CA GLY A 509 2.40 -3.16 22.08
C GLY A 509 2.66 -3.34 20.58
N HIS A 510 3.27 -4.45 20.15
CA HIS A 510 3.61 -4.67 18.75
C HIS A 510 2.37 -5.04 17.93
N VAL A 511 2.09 -4.26 16.89
CA VAL A 511 1.00 -4.53 15.95
C VAL A 511 1.50 -5.49 14.87
N CYS A 512 0.76 -6.58 14.67
CA CYS A 512 0.97 -7.49 13.56
C CYS A 512 -0.22 -7.49 12.59
N GLU A 513 -0.02 -8.08 11.42
CA GLU A 513 -1.01 -8.13 10.34
C GLU A 513 -1.45 -9.57 10.05
N VAL A 514 -2.75 -9.82 10.01
CA VAL A 514 -3.34 -11.09 9.56
C VAL A 514 -4.17 -10.83 8.32
N GLN A 515 -3.85 -11.54 7.24
CA GLN A 515 -4.57 -11.44 5.96
C GLN A 515 -5.52 -12.63 5.83
N LEU A 516 -6.81 -12.36 5.72
CA LEU A 516 -7.84 -13.35 5.45
C LEU A 516 -8.16 -13.29 3.94
N ILE A 517 -7.89 -14.39 3.24
CA ILE A 517 -7.86 -14.42 1.77
C ILE A 517 -8.79 -15.54 1.28
N LEU A 518 -9.65 -15.28 0.29
CA LEU A 518 -10.41 -16.36 -0.34
C LEU A 518 -9.49 -17.16 -1.28
N ARG A 519 -9.67 -18.49 -1.34
CA ARG A 519 -8.89 -19.42 -2.17
C ARG A 519 -8.78 -18.91 -3.61
N LYS A 520 -9.90 -18.51 -4.22
CA LYS A 520 -9.92 -17.98 -5.59
C LYS A 520 -8.98 -16.78 -5.80
N TYR A 521 -8.81 -15.91 -4.80
CA TYR A 521 -7.85 -14.80 -4.86
C TYR A 521 -6.40 -15.26 -4.65
N TRP A 522 -6.19 -16.29 -3.83
CA TRP A 522 -4.86 -16.87 -3.61
C TRP A 522 -4.35 -17.59 -4.86
N GLU A 523 -5.20 -18.32 -5.56
CA GLU A 523 -4.84 -19.09 -6.77
C GLU A 523 -4.41 -18.19 -7.93
N LEU A 524 -4.95 -16.97 -8.02
CA LEU A 524 -4.53 -15.97 -9.01
C LEU A 524 -3.17 -15.31 -8.69
N LYS A 525 -2.64 -15.52 -7.48
CA LYS A 525 -1.40 -14.88 -7.04
C LYS A 525 -0.18 -15.60 -7.65
N SER A 526 0.28 -15.07 -8.78
CA SER A 526 1.56 -15.46 -9.39
C SER A 526 2.72 -14.57 -8.94
N GLU A 527 3.95 -15.08 -9.05
CA GLU A 527 5.15 -14.28 -8.80
C GLU A 527 5.29 -13.16 -9.84
N GLU A 528 4.95 -13.45 -11.10
CA GLU A 528 4.95 -12.50 -12.21
C GLU A 528 3.91 -11.40 -11.99
N GLY A 529 2.69 -11.76 -11.56
CA GLY A 529 1.65 -10.79 -11.18
C GLY A 529 2.10 -9.91 -10.02
N HIS A 530 2.81 -10.47 -9.04
CA HIS A 530 3.41 -9.68 -7.97
C HIS A 530 4.46 -8.69 -8.47
N LYS A 531 5.35 -9.11 -9.39
CA LYS A 531 6.35 -8.25 -10.02
C LYS A 531 5.69 -7.08 -10.77
N ARG A 532 4.68 -7.36 -11.61
CA ARG A 532 3.89 -6.33 -12.31
C ARG A 532 3.22 -5.36 -11.35
N TYR A 533 2.62 -5.87 -10.27
CA TYR A 533 2.01 -5.03 -9.23
C TYR A 533 3.02 -4.13 -8.53
N VAL A 534 4.23 -4.64 -8.22
CA VAL A 534 5.30 -3.85 -7.60
C VAL A 534 5.69 -2.68 -8.50
N VAL A 535 5.87 -2.94 -9.80
CA VAL A 535 6.17 -1.92 -10.82
C VAL A 535 5.05 -0.88 -10.89
N PHE A 536 3.80 -1.31 -11.05
CA PHE A 536 2.62 -0.44 -11.05
C PHE A 536 2.55 0.47 -9.83
N ARG A 537 2.74 -0.11 -8.63
CA ARG A 537 2.71 0.65 -7.38
C ARG A 537 3.86 1.66 -7.30
N ASN A 538 5.06 1.28 -7.73
CA ASN A 538 6.22 2.17 -7.72
C ASN A 538 6.01 3.37 -8.67
N PHE A 539 5.40 3.17 -9.83
CA PHE A 539 5.05 4.26 -10.76
C PHE A 539 4.03 5.26 -10.18
N ARG A 540 3.19 4.82 -9.23
CA ARG A 540 2.21 5.69 -8.56
C ARG A 540 2.81 6.51 -7.42
N GLY A 541 4.06 6.25 -7.02
CA GLY A 541 4.70 6.93 -5.89
C GLY A 541 4.07 6.63 -4.52
N GLU A 542 3.24 5.59 -4.41
CA GLU A 542 2.58 5.14 -3.16
C GLU A 542 3.47 4.28 -2.28
#